data_AF-A0A962STZ4-F1
#
_entry.id   AF-A0A962STZ4-F1
#
_cell.length_a   1.000
_cell.length_b   1.000
_cell.length_c   1.000
_cell.angle_alpha   90.00
_cell.angle_beta   90.00
_cell.angle_gamma   90.00
#
_symmetry.space_group_name_H-M   'P 1'
#
loop_
_entity.id
_entity.type
_entity.pdbx_description
1 polymer ?
#
loop_
_entity_poly.entity_id
_entity_poly.type
_entity_poly.pdbx_seq_one_letter_code
_entity_poly.pdbx_strand_id
1 'polypeptide(L)'
;MLPDRLKIKDRQGKIFLRRWAQRWLPMDHLQLRKRGLSAPVDHWPTGTRLPRLERVLLGNAGIRKWFAPAGIQQLIAAQRQRPSGRTRQKLLRLLQFALWHRIFIEGDGAAPAKRQDPLDLLDTQ
;
A
#
# COMPACT_ATOMS: atom_id res chain seq x y z
N MET A 1 -7.20 -3.47 36.01
CA MET A 1 -7.79 -2.87 34.79
C MET A 1 -7.64 -1.35 34.84
N LEU A 2 -7.29 -0.68 33.75
CA LEU A 2 -7.08 0.77 33.74
C LEU A 2 -8.42 1.52 33.53
N PRO A 3 -8.79 2.48 34.40
CA PRO A 3 -10.07 3.21 34.32
C PRO A 3 -10.27 3.93 32.98
N ASP A 4 -11.45 3.82 32.38
CA ASP A 4 -11.74 4.36 31.03
C ASP A 4 -11.66 5.88 30.93
N ARG A 5 -11.85 6.58 32.07
CA ARG A 5 -11.67 8.03 32.20
C ARG A 5 -10.23 8.49 31.89
N LEU A 6 -9.26 7.58 31.92
CA LEU A 6 -7.85 7.84 31.57
C LEU A 6 -7.50 7.53 30.11
N LYS A 7 -8.40 6.87 29.36
CA LYS A 7 -8.16 6.48 27.96
C LYS A 7 -8.71 7.49 26.95
N ILE A 8 -9.83 8.15 27.27
CA ILE A 8 -10.55 9.05 26.35
C ILE A 8 -11.11 10.25 27.12
N LYS A 9 -10.62 11.45 26.81
CA LYS A 9 -11.29 12.72 27.12
C LYS A 9 -11.27 13.57 25.84
N ASP A 10 -12.40 14.16 25.48
CA ASP A 10 -12.56 15.15 24.40
C ASP A 10 -12.03 14.72 23.02
N ARG A 11 -12.46 13.55 22.52
CA ARG A 11 -12.10 13.02 21.18
C ARG A 11 -10.58 12.80 20.94
N GLN A 12 -9.74 13.02 21.96
CA GLN A 12 -8.31 12.76 21.92
C GLN A 12 -8.01 11.42 22.60
N GLY A 13 -8.21 10.31 21.88
CA GLY A 13 -7.80 9.00 22.40
C GLY A 13 -6.27 8.94 22.57
N LYS A 14 -5.79 8.47 23.74
CA LYS A 14 -4.37 8.32 24.18
C LYS A 14 -3.77 9.50 24.97
N ILE A 15 -4.53 10.19 25.83
CA ILE A 15 -3.96 11.26 26.70
C ILE A 15 -2.90 10.72 27.67
N PHE A 16 -3.14 9.56 28.31
CA PHE A 16 -2.17 8.98 29.24
C PHE A 16 -0.84 8.64 28.56
N LEU A 17 -0.89 7.97 27.40
CA LEU A 17 0.29 7.67 26.58
C LEU A 17 1.01 8.94 26.09
N ARG A 18 0.25 9.98 25.71
CA ARG A 18 0.83 11.28 25.34
C ARG A 18 1.54 11.94 26.51
N ARG A 19 0.93 11.99 27.70
CA ARG A 19 1.53 12.55 28.92
C ARG A 19 2.76 11.79 29.40
N TRP A 20 2.74 10.46 29.30
CA TRP A 20 3.93 9.65 29.58
C TRP A 20 5.05 9.90 28.55
N ALA A 21 4.69 9.98 27.26
CA ALA A 21 5.65 10.23 26.18
C ALA A 21 6.18 11.67 26.14
N GLN A 22 5.52 12.66 26.76
CA GLN A 22 6.03 14.04 26.92
C GLN A 22 7.37 14.11 27.65
N ARG A 23 7.68 13.11 28.49
CA ARG A 23 8.96 13.03 29.18
C ARG A 23 10.13 12.64 28.26
N TRP A 24 9.85 12.13 27.07
CA TRP A 24 10.84 11.55 26.17
C TRP A 24 10.77 12.08 24.72
N LEU A 25 9.65 12.70 24.31
CA LEU A 25 9.44 13.19 22.95
C LEU A 25 9.04 14.68 22.93
N PRO A 26 9.51 15.45 21.93
CA PRO A 26 9.09 16.83 21.73
C PRO A 26 7.58 16.93 21.48
N MET A 27 6.97 18.02 21.95
CA MET A 27 5.52 18.22 21.89
C MET A 27 4.95 18.16 20.47
N ASP A 28 5.74 18.58 19.48
CA ASP A 28 5.39 18.56 18.05
C ASP A 28 5.05 17.15 17.54
N HIS A 29 5.73 16.13 18.05
CA HIS A 29 5.49 14.73 17.67
C HIS A 29 4.23 14.16 18.35
N LEU A 30 3.83 14.70 19.50
CA LEU A 30 2.72 14.19 20.30
C LEU A 30 1.36 14.78 19.88
N GLN A 31 1.37 15.97 19.26
CA GLN A 31 0.18 16.62 18.72
C GLN A 31 -0.20 16.11 17.32
N LEU A 32 0.66 15.33 16.67
CA LEU A 32 0.33 14.73 15.37
C LEU A 32 -0.99 13.94 15.46
N ARG A 33 -1.87 14.19 14.48
CA ARG A 33 -3.05 13.37 14.25
C ARG A 33 -2.58 11.92 14.08
N LYS A 34 -3.33 10.97 14.65
CA LYS A 34 -3.09 9.54 14.38
C LYS A 34 -3.13 9.33 12.87
N ARG A 35 -1.96 9.21 12.26
CA ARG A 35 -1.84 8.73 10.89
C ARG A 35 -2.00 7.22 11.00
N GLY A 36 -2.96 6.67 10.27
CA GLY A 36 -3.02 5.22 10.11
C GLY A 36 -1.69 4.72 9.53
N LEU A 37 -1.47 3.41 9.58
CA LEU A 37 -0.39 2.75 8.85
C LEU A 37 -0.70 2.79 7.35
N SER A 38 -0.83 3.99 6.77
CA SER A 38 -0.92 4.16 5.33
C SER A 38 0.43 3.76 4.79
N ALA A 39 0.45 2.69 3.99
CA ALA A 39 1.63 2.32 3.24
C ALA A 39 2.21 3.58 2.57
N PRO A 40 3.54 3.79 2.60
CA PRO A 40 4.16 4.94 1.96
C PRO A 40 4.02 4.81 0.43
N VAL A 41 2.86 5.17 -0.09
CA VAL A 41 2.56 5.13 -1.53
C VAL A 41 3.32 6.21 -2.30
N ASP A 42 4.03 7.10 -1.60
CA ASP A 42 4.77 8.18 -2.24
C ASP A 42 6.02 7.70 -2.98
N HIS A 43 6.53 6.51 -2.65
CA HIS A 43 7.66 5.87 -3.34
C HIS A 43 7.22 4.82 -4.37
N TRP A 44 5.92 4.74 -4.68
CA TRP A 44 5.38 3.81 -5.67
C TRP A 44 5.90 4.15 -7.07
N PRO A 45 6.13 3.17 -7.97
CA PRO A 45 6.65 3.37 -9.32
C PRO A 45 5.96 4.53 -10.07
N THR A 46 6.65 5.67 -10.07
CA THR A 46 6.43 6.79 -10.97
C THR A 46 7.46 6.71 -12.09
N GLY A 47 7.20 7.41 -13.20
CA GLY A 47 8.13 7.48 -14.33
C GLY A 47 8.45 6.12 -14.95
N THR A 48 9.73 5.74 -14.92
CA THR A 48 10.32 4.61 -15.68
C THR A 48 9.84 3.22 -15.25
N ARG A 49 9.24 3.09 -14.06
CA ARG A 49 8.72 1.81 -13.56
C ARG A 49 7.27 1.53 -13.97
N LEU A 50 6.53 2.53 -14.48
CA LEU A 50 5.16 2.35 -14.97
C LEU A 50 5.04 1.36 -16.14
N PRO A 51 5.91 1.40 -17.18
CA PRO A 51 5.88 0.40 -18.25
C PRO A 51 6.15 -1.03 -17.77
N ARG A 52 7.04 -1.19 -16.79
CA ARG A 52 7.30 -2.50 -16.16
C ARG A 52 6.06 -3.00 -15.42
N LEU A 53 5.43 -2.12 -14.62
CA LEU A 53 4.18 -2.42 -13.92
C LEU A 53 3.06 -2.84 -14.89
N GLU A 54 2.91 -2.13 -16.00
CA GLU A 54 1.93 -2.46 -17.03
C GLU A 54 2.15 -3.87 -17.60
N ARG A 55 3.41 -4.20 -17.95
CA ARG A 55 3.77 -5.51 -18.47
C ARG A 55 3.44 -6.63 -17.49
N VAL A 56 3.87 -6.52 -16.23
CA VAL A 56 3.63 -7.57 -15.22
C VAL A 56 2.14 -7.75 -14.91
N LEU A 57 1.38 -6.65 -14.84
CA LEU A 57 -0.06 -6.73 -14.60
C LEU A 57 -0.76 -7.42 -15.77
N LEU A 58 -0.46 -7.03 -17.01
CA LEU A 58 -1.05 -7.64 -18.19
C LEU A 58 -0.60 -9.10 -18.41
N GLY A 59 0.59 -9.47 -17.92
CA GLY A 59 1.10 -10.84 -17.97
C GLY A 59 0.50 -11.77 -16.91
N ASN A 60 0.03 -11.24 -15.79
CA ASN A 60 -0.47 -12.06 -14.67
C ASN A 60 -1.78 -12.80 -15.04
N ALA A 61 -1.85 -14.10 -14.74
CA ALA A 61 -2.97 -14.95 -15.11
C ALA A 61 -4.28 -14.51 -14.42
N GLY A 62 -4.21 -14.15 -13.14
CA GLY A 62 -5.36 -13.64 -12.39
C GLY A 62 -5.89 -12.34 -12.98
N ILE A 63 -5.00 -11.39 -13.26
CA ILE A 63 -5.39 -10.13 -13.89
C ILE A 63 -6.07 -10.36 -15.24
N ARG A 64 -5.49 -11.19 -16.12
CA ARG A 64 -6.08 -11.53 -17.42
C ARG A 64 -7.44 -12.22 -17.32
N LYS A 65 -7.67 -12.97 -16.23
CA LYS A 65 -8.91 -13.73 -16.00
C LYS A 65 -10.06 -12.85 -15.53
N TRP A 66 -9.79 -11.84 -14.69
CA TRP A 66 -10.85 -11.07 -14.03
C TRP A 66 -10.90 -9.58 -14.38
N PHE A 67 -9.91 -9.06 -15.08
CA PHE A 67 -9.85 -7.63 -15.43
C PHE A 67 -9.72 -7.43 -16.94
N ALA A 68 -10.31 -6.34 -17.43
CA ALA A 68 -10.18 -5.93 -18.82
C ALA A 68 -8.79 -5.31 -19.07
N PRO A 69 -7.97 -5.85 -20.00
CA PRO A 69 -6.64 -5.31 -20.32
C PRO A 69 -6.67 -3.81 -20.67
N ALA A 70 -7.65 -3.40 -21.47
CA ALA A 70 -7.82 -1.99 -21.87
C ALA A 70 -8.00 -1.05 -20.67
N GLY A 71 -8.73 -1.49 -19.63
CA GLY A 71 -8.93 -0.68 -18.42
C GLY A 71 -7.65 -0.46 -17.62
N ILE A 72 -6.75 -1.44 -17.63
CA ILE A 72 -5.45 -1.36 -16.96
C ILE A 72 -4.53 -0.40 -17.73
N GLN A 73 -4.48 -0.52 -19.05
CA GLN A 73 -3.73 0.39 -19.92
C GLN A 73 -4.19 1.84 -19.76
N GLN A 74 -5.51 2.07 -19.73
CA GLN A 74 -6.09 3.39 -19.45
C GLN A 74 -5.69 3.92 -18.08
N LEU A 75 -5.67 3.08 -17.04
CA LEU A 75 -5.28 3.48 -15.69
C LEU A 75 -3.79 3.86 -15.61
N ILE A 76 -2.92 3.10 -16.27
CA ILE A 76 -1.48 3.39 -16.40
C ILE A 76 -1.27 4.70 -17.18
N ALA A 77 -1.97 4.88 -18.31
CA ALA A 77 -1.89 6.10 -19.12
C ALA A 77 -2.35 7.33 -18.32
N ALA A 78 -3.46 7.22 -17.58
CA ALA A 78 -3.94 8.28 -16.69
C ALA A 78 -2.91 8.63 -15.60
N GLN A 79 -2.26 7.63 -15.00
CA GLN A 79 -1.19 7.86 -14.01
C GLN A 79 0.03 8.53 -14.63
N ARG A 80 0.36 8.21 -15.88
CA ARG A 80 1.50 8.79 -16.62
C ARG A 80 1.24 10.26 -16.99
N GLN A 81 0.05 10.56 -17.50
CA GLN A 81 -0.31 11.92 -17.96
C GLN A 81 -0.60 12.87 -16.80
N ARG A 82 -1.37 12.42 -15.80
CA ARG A 82 -1.75 13.24 -14.65
C ARG A 82 -1.68 12.42 -13.35
N PRO A 83 -0.47 12.28 -12.77
CA PRO A 83 -0.27 11.50 -11.55
C PRO A 83 -1.24 11.93 -10.45
N SER A 84 -2.05 11.00 -9.94
CA SER A 84 -2.99 11.29 -8.86
C SER A 84 -2.93 10.21 -7.77
N GLY A 85 -3.17 10.60 -6.52
CA GLY A 85 -3.21 9.65 -5.41
C GLY A 85 -4.30 8.58 -5.61
N ARG A 86 -5.43 8.94 -6.23
CA ARG A 86 -6.53 8.01 -6.52
C ARG A 86 -6.14 6.94 -7.55
N THR A 87 -5.52 7.36 -8.65
CA THR A 87 -5.05 6.43 -9.69
C THR A 87 -3.95 5.52 -9.15
N ARG A 88 -3.02 6.08 -8.35
CA ARG A 88 -1.98 5.32 -7.65
C ARG A 88 -2.56 4.26 -6.70
N GLN A 89 -3.58 4.60 -5.92
CA GLN A 89 -4.27 3.64 -5.05
C GLN A 89 -4.96 2.52 -5.83
N LYS A 90 -5.52 2.81 -7.02
CA LYS A 90 -6.10 1.75 -7.87
C LYS A 90 -5.02 0.80 -8.38
N LEU A 91 -3.89 1.34 -8.86
CA LEU A 91 -2.74 0.54 -9.31
C LEU A 91 -2.14 -0.31 -8.18
N LEU A 92 -2.04 0.23 -6.97
CA LEU A 92 -1.64 -0.53 -5.78
C LEU A 92 -2.53 -1.75 -5.55
N ARG A 93 -3.85 -1.56 -5.60
CA ARG A 93 -4.82 -2.64 -5.36
C ARG A 93 -4.69 -3.72 -6.43
N LEU A 94 -4.46 -3.34 -7.69
CA LEU A 94 -4.18 -4.29 -8.76
C LEU A 94 -2.88 -5.05 -8.53
N LEU A 95 -1.79 -4.38 -8.12
CA LEU A 95 -0.54 -5.09 -7.81
C LEU A 95 -0.73 -6.06 -6.64
N GLN A 96 -1.38 -5.62 -5.57
CA GLN A 96 -1.65 -6.46 -4.40
C GLN A 96 -2.49 -7.70 -4.78
N PHE A 97 -3.48 -7.51 -5.66
CA PHE A 97 -4.26 -8.61 -6.20
C PHE A 97 -3.41 -9.59 -7.03
N ALA A 98 -2.58 -9.07 -7.94
CA ALA A 98 -1.71 -9.91 -8.77
C ALA A 98 -0.72 -10.73 -7.93
N LEU A 99 -0.13 -10.11 -6.89
CA LEU A 99 0.76 -10.78 -5.93
C LEU A 99 0.01 -11.86 -5.15
N TRP A 100 -1.18 -11.54 -4.63
CA TRP A 100 -2.00 -12.53 -3.92
C TRP A 100 -2.34 -13.72 -4.83
N HIS A 101 -2.76 -13.47 -6.06
CA HIS A 101 -3.05 -14.53 -7.01
C HIS A 101 -1.83 -15.41 -7.29
N ARG A 102 -0.68 -14.78 -7.52
CA ARG A 102 0.58 -15.49 -7.76
C ARG A 102 0.98 -16.37 -6.58
N ILE A 103 0.86 -15.87 -5.35
CA ILE A 103 1.27 -16.59 -4.14
C ILE A 103 0.30 -17.73 -3.80
N PHE A 104 -1.00 -17.47 -3.82
CA PHE A 104 -2.00 -18.38 -3.25
C PHE A 104 -2.76 -19.23 -4.26
N ILE A 105 -2.82 -18.81 -5.53
CA ILE A 105 -3.59 -19.53 -6.57
C ILE A 105 -2.63 -20.24 -7.53
N GLU A 106 -1.55 -19.58 -7.94
CA GLU A 106 -0.53 -20.19 -8.81
C GLU A 106 0.60 -20.88 -8.01
N GLY A 107 0.89 -20.39 -6.80
CA GLY A 107 1.92 -20.91 -5.92
C GLY A 107 1.38 -21.80 -4.81
N ASP A 108 2.28 -22.21 -3.92
CA ASP A 108 2.02 -23.03 -2.73
C ASP A 108 1.70 -22.20 -1.47
N GLY A 109 1.56 -20.89 -1.60
CA GLY A 109 1.38 -19.98 -0.47
C GLY A 109 2.66 -19.66 0.30
N ALA A 110 3.84 -20.07 -0.20
CA ALA A 110 5.10 -19.75 0.45
C ALA A 110 5.33 -18.23 0.54
N ALA A 111 5.84 -17.80 1.69
CA ALA A 111 6.15 -16.39 1.91
C ALA A 111 7.32 -15.95 1.01
N PRO A 112 7.20 -14.83 0.26
CA PRO A 112 8.30 -14.30 -0.52
C PRO A 112 9.43 -13.78 0.39
N ALA A 113 10.63 -13.63 -0.18
CA ALA A 113 11.80 -13.16 0.56
C ALA A 113 11.59 -11.73 1.10
N LYS A 114 12.07 -11.45 2.32
CA LYS A 114 11.80 -10.20 3.08
C LYS A 114 12.29 -8.89 2.43
N ARG A 115 13.01 -8.95 1.29
CA ARG A 115 13.54 -7.79 0.53
C ARG A 115 13.54 -8.04 -0.99
N GLN A 116 12.50 -8.69 -1.49
CA GLN A 116 12.30 -8.88 -2.92
C GLN A 116 11.48 -7.72 -3.52
N ASP A 117 11.81 -7.25 -4.73
CA ASP A 117 10.94 -6.32 -5.44
C ASP A 117 9.65 -7.08 -5.82
N PRO A 118 8.46 -6.59 -5.45
CA PRO A 118 7.20 -7.24 -5.81
C PRO A 118 7.03 -7.43 -7.33
N LEU A 119 7.63 -6.58 -8.16
CA LEU A 119 7.58 -6.75 -9.62
C LEU A 119 8.39 -7.97 -10.07
N ASP A 120 9.50 -8.31 -9.40
CA ASP A 120 10.31 -9.49 -9.74
C ASP A 120 9.52 -10.79 -9.54
N LEU A 121 8.68 -10.84 -8.49
CA LEU A 121 7.83 -12.01 -8.20
C LEU A 121 6.80 -12.28 -9.31
N LEU A 122 6.41 -11.23 -10.04
CA LEU A 122 5.45 -11.31 -11.14
C LEU A 122 6.11 -11.42 -12.51
N ASP A 123 7.37 -11.01 -12.66
CA ASP A 123 8.16 -11.08 -13.90
C ASP A 123 8.72 -12.49 -14.17
N THR A 124 8.63 -13.43 -13.22
CA THR A 124 9.15 -14.79 -13.40
C THR A 124 8.23 -15.60 -14.34
N GLN A 125 8.42 -15.42 -15.65
CA GLN A 125 7.97 -16.33 -16.73
C GLN A 125 9.17 -16.72 -17.59
#